data_AF-A0A4V0ZGT9-F1
#
_entry.id   AF-A0A4V0ZGT9-F1
#
_cell.length_a   1.000
_cell.length_b   1.000
_cell.length_c   1.000
_cell.angle_alpha   90.00
_cell.angle_beta   90.00
_cell.angle_gamma   90.00
#
_symmetry.space_group_name_H-M   'P 1'
#
loop_
_entity.id
_entity.type
_entity.pdbx_description
1 polymer ?
#
loop_
_entity_poly.entity_id
_entity_poly.type
_entity_poly.pdbx_seq_one_letter_code
_entity_poly.pdbx_strand_id
1 'polypeptide(L)'
;MKTNIMNERESDMSIGDALAKGALLWTPVYAITASAVVWGLTANSPESVNYADTLLKSLLVFAPLCIAAEAVRWMLVHKLPQLRQIGFENRQIVRLPRFVPPGAKLHRKHA
;
A
#
# COMPACT_ATOMS: atom_id res chain seq x y z
N MET A 1 -2.10 -6.91 30.05
CA MET A 1 -2.29 -7.06 28.59
C MET A 1 -2.41 -5.67 27.99
N LYS A 2 -1.36 -5.18 27.32
CA LYS A 2 -1.37 -3.87 26.65
C LYS A 2 -1.87 -4.12 25.23
N THR A 3 -3.17 -3.97 24.99
CA THR A 3 -3.76 -4.17 23.67
C THR A 3 -3.35 -3.01 22.79
N ASN A 4 -2.44 -3.26 21.86
CA ASN A 4 -1.97 -2.26 20.90
C ASN A 4 -2.93 -2.23 19.70
N ILE A 5 -4.18 -1.87 19.98
CA ILE A 5 -5.30 -1.85 19.02
C ILE A 5 -5.03 -0.87 17.88
N MET A 6 -4.25 0.18 18.15
CA MET A 6 -3.92 1.20 17.16
C MET A 6 -2.95 0.66 16.09
N ASN A 7 -1.96 -0.13 16.50
CA ASN A 7 -1.05 -0.79 15.55
C ASN A 7 -1.74 -1.88 14.72
N GLU A 8 -2.72 -2.60 15.29
CA GLU A 8 -3.51 -3.58 14.54
C GLU A 8 -4.33 -2.91 13.43
N ARG A 9 -4.92 -1.74 13.69
CA ARG A 9 -5.67 -0.98 12.68
C ARG A 9 -4.79 -0.38 11.58
N GLU A 10 -3.57 0.04 11.90
CA GLU A 10 -2.62 0.49 10.87
C GLU A 10 -2.17 -0.65 9.95
N SER A 11 -2.12 -1.89 10.47
CA SER A 11 -1.77 -3.07 9.67
C SER A 11 -2.86 -3.51 8.69
N ASP A 12 -4.11 -3.07 8.92
CA ASP A 12 -5.31 -3.41 8.12
C ASP A 12 -5.68 -2.35 7.08
N MET A 13 -4.76 -1.43 6.77
CA MET A 13 -5.00 -0.44 5.71
C MET A 13 -5.23 -1.19 4.39
N SER A 14 -6.47 -1.14 3.88
CA SER A 14 -6.84 -1.84 2.65
C SER A 14 -6.31 -1.10 1.43
N ILE A 15 -6.19 -1.80 0.30
CA ILE A 15 -5.86 -1.16 -0.98
C ILE A 15 -6.88 -0.08 -1.36
N GLY A 16 -8.15 -0.24 -0.97
CA GLY A 16 -9.19 0.77 -1.17
C GLY A 16 -8.89 2.09 -0.44
N ASP A 17 -8.34 2.03 0.77
CA ASP A 17 -7.96 3.22 1.53
C ASP A 17 -6.74 3.92 0.90
N ALA A 18 -5.78 3.15 0.35
CA ALA A 18 -4.66 3.71 -0.40
C ALA A 18 -5.11 4.40 -1.70
N LEU A 19 -6.01 3.78 -2.46
CA LEU A 19 -6.60 4.38 -3.65
C LEU A 19 -7.40 5.65 -3.31
N ALA A 20 -8.17 5.62 -2.22
CA ALA A 20 -8.93 6.77 -1.73
C ALA A 20 -7.99 7.92 -1.34
N LYS A 21 -6.86 7.66 -0.68
CA LYS A 21 -5.85 8.69 -0.39
C LYS A 21 -5.25 9.29 -1.66
N GLY A 22 -4.90 8.48 -2.66
CA GLY A 22 -4.41 8.97 -3.95
C GLY A 22 -5.44 9.86 -4.67
N ALA A 23 -6.69 9.43 -4.71
CA ALA A 23 -7.77 10.08 -5.44
C ALA A 23 -8.36 11.31 -4.71
N LEU A 24 -8.56 11.22 -3.39
CA LEU A 24 -9.32 12.22 -2.62
C LEU A 24 -8.44 13.16 -1.80
N LEU A 25 -7.17 12.81 -1.58
CA LEU A 25 -6.23 13.68 -0.86
C LEU A 25 -5.22 14.31 -1.83
N TRP A 26 -4.41 13.48 -2.48
CA TRP A 26 -3.28 13.97 -3.27
C TRP A 26 -3.72 14.66 -4.57
N THR A 27 -4.73 14.12 -5.24
CA THR A 27 -5.24 14.72 -6.49
C THR A 27 -5.84 16.11 -6.25
N PRO A 28 -6.72 16.34 -5.25
CA PRO A 28 -7.21 17.69 -4.95
C PRO A 28 -6.12 18.65 -4.46
N VAL A 29 -5.15 18.17 -3.67
CA VAL A 29 -4.01 19.00 -3.25
C VAL A 29 -3.25 19.52 -4.47
N TYR A 30 -2.94 18.64 -5.43
CA TYR A 30 -2.29 19.06 -6.67
C TYR A 30 -3.17 20.02 -7.47
N ALA A 31 -4.47 19.76 -7.60
CA ALA A 31 -5.41 20.61 -8.32
C ALA A 31 -5.43 22.05 -7.80
N ILE A 32 -5.52 22.21 -6.48
CA ILE A 32 -5.52 23.53 -5.83
C ILE A 32 -4.16 24.21 -6.05
N THR A 33 -3.07 23.48 -5.89
CA THR A 33 -1.71 24.03 -6.03
C THR A 33 -1.45 24.48 -7.47
N ALA A 34 -1.80 23.66 -8.46
CA ALA A 34 -1.70 24.01 -9.88
C ALA A 34 -2.54 25.24 -10.21
N SER A 35 -3.78 25.31 -9.72
CA SER A 35 -4.65 26.47 -9.93
C SER A 35 -4.08 27.75 -9.33
N ALA A 36 -3.48 27.68 -8.13
CA ALA A 36 -2.82 28.81 -7.49
C ALA A 36 -1.58 29.28 -8.27
N VAL A 37 -0.77 28.35 -8.80
CA VAL A 37 0.37 28.66 -9.65
C VAL A 37 -0.07 29.30 -10.96
N VAL A 38 -1.13 28.78 -11.59
CA VAL A 38 -1.74 29.37 -12.79
C VAL A 38 -2.21 30.79 -12.52
N TRP A 39 -2.90 31.02 -11.41
CA TRP A 39 -3.34 32.36 -11.03
C TRP A 39 -2.15 33.32 -10.85
N GLY A 40 -1.10 32.90 -10.14
CA GLY A 40 0.10 33.72 -9.94
C GLY A 40 0.84 34.03 -11.25
N LEU A 41 0.90 33.07 -12.18
CA LEU A 41 1.53 33.26 -13.49
C LEU A 41 0.73 34.24 -14.35
N THR A 42 -0.58 34.01 -14.49
CA THR A 42 -1.46 34.83 -15.33
C THR A 42 -1.62 36.25 -14.80
N ALA A 43 -1.59 36.46 -13.48
CA ALA A 43 -1.64 37.78 -12.87
C ALA A 43 -0.39 38.64 -13.16
N ASN A 44 0.79 38.02 -13.29
CA ASN A 44 2.05 38.72 -13.48
C ASN A 44 2.48 38.81 -14.95
N SER A 45 2.04 37.87 -15.81
CA SER A 45 2.36 37.90 -17.23
C SER A 45 1.22 37.28 -18.05
N PRO A 46 0.49 38.06 -18.86
CA PRO A 46 -0.56 37.53 -19.73
C PRO A 46 -0.01 36.64 -20.87
N GLU A 47 1.30 36.68 -21.15
CA GLU A 47 1.93 35.77 -22.12
C GLU A 47 2.08 34.34 -21.58
N SER A 48 1.91 34.15 -20.27
CA SER A 48 2.07 32.85 -19.60
C SER A 48 0.86 31.90 -19.74
N VAL A 49 -0.20 32.31 -20.44
CA VAL A 49 -1.46 31.55 -20.60
C VAL A 49 -1.23 30.15 -21.18
N ASN A 50 -0.24 29.97 -22.06
CA ASN A 50 0.10 28.65 -22.62
C ASN A 50 0.61 27.66 -21.56
N TYR A 51 1.34 28.15 -20.55
CA TYR A 51 1.81 27.33 -19.44
C TYR A 51 0.65 26.94 -18.52
N ALA A 52 -0.32 27.84 -18.36
CA ALA A 52 -1.52 27.57 -17.57
C ALA A 52 -2.37 26.45 -18.15
N ASP A 53 -2.60 26.47 -19.47
CA ASP A 53 -3.36 25.43 -20.15
C ASP A 53 -2.64 24.06 -20.09
N THR A 54 -1.31 24.07 -20.17
CA THR A 54 -0.48 22.86 -20.00
C THR A 54 -0.57 22.31 -18.56
N LEU A 55 -0.52 23.17 -17.55
CA LEU A 55 -0.68 22.79 -16.15
C LEU A 55 -2.06 22.21 -15.87
N LEU A 56 -3.13 22.78 -16.41
CA LEU A 56 -4.48 22.25 -16.27
C LEU A 56 -4.63 20.90 -16.97
N LYS A 57 -4.07 20.72 -18.17
CA LYS A 57 -4.06 19.41 -18.86
C LYS A 57 -3.27 18.37 -18.07
N SER A 58 -2.23 18.77 -17.34
CA SER A 58 -1.44 17.85 -16.52
C SER A 58 -2.26 17.18 -15.40
N LEU A 59 -3.37 17.78 -14.93
CA LEU A 59 -4.24 17.16 -13.92
C LEU A 59 -4.77 15.80 -14.36
N LEU A 60 -5.09 15.65 -15.65
CA LEU A 60 -5.63 14.41 -16.21
C LEU A 60 -4.66 13.24 -16.08
N VAL A 61 -3.35 13.55 -16.11
CA VAL A 61 -2.29 12.56 -15.96
C VAL A 61 -1.88 12.42 -14.50
N PHE A 62 -1.91 13.51 -13.73
CA PHE A 62 -1.49 13.52 -12.34
C PHE A 62 -2.45 12.73 -11.42
N ALA A 63 -3.75 12.79 -11.68
CA ALA A 63 -4.75 12.04 -10.91
C ALA A 63 -4.50 10.51 -10.92
N PRO A 64 -4.38 9.82 -12.08
CA PRO A 64 -4.06 8.40 -12.09
C PRO A 64 -2.65 8.11 -11.55
N LEU A 65 -1.69 9.03 -11.72
CA LEU A 65 -0.35 8.89 -11.14
C LEU A 65 -0.38 8.89 -9.60
N CYS A 66 -1.14 9.79 -8.96
CA CYS A 66 -1.29 9.82 -7.50
C CYS A 66 -1.92 8.54 -6.97
N ILE A 67 -2.95 8.04 -7.66
CA ILE A 67 -3.63 6.79 -7.30
C ILE A 67 -2.65 5.60 -7.41
N ALA A 68 -1.91 5.52 -8.52
CA ALA A 68 -0.93 4.47 -8.74
C ALA A 68 0.22 4.54 -7.73
N ALA A 69 0.73 5.74 -7.43
CA ALA A 69 1.81 5.94 -6.48
C ALA A 69 1.43 5.48 -5.07
N GLU A 70 0.22 5.81 -4.60
CA GLU A 70 -0.26 5.33 -3.30
C GLU A 70 -0.53 3.82 -3.28
N ALA A 71 -1.03 3.25 -4.38
CA ALA A 71 -1.18 1.80 -4.50
C ALA A 71 0.19 1.07 -4.44
N VAL A 72 1.21 1.62 -5.10
CA VAL A 72 2.59 1.11 -5.05
C VAL A 72 3.16 1.26 -3.64
N ARG A 73 2.97 2.42 -3.00
CA ARG A 73 3.40 2.64 -1.61
C ARG A 73 2.76 1.63 -0.68
N TRP A 74 1.46 1.40 -0.80
CA TRP A 74 0.74 0.37 -0.05
C TRP A 74 1.35 -1.02 -0.27
N MET A 75 1.64 -1.39 -1.52
CA MET A 75 2.26 -2.68 -1.84
C MET A 75 3.64 -2.83 -1.19
N LEU A 76 4.47 -1.78 -1.22
CA LEU A 76 5.82 -1.80 -0.65
C LEU A 76 5.80 -1.86 0.88
N VAL A 77 4.87 -1.15 1.52
CA VAL A 77 4.81 -1.04 3.00
C VAL A 77 4.06 -2.22 3.63
N HIS A 78 2.99 -2.71 3.01
CA HIS A 78 2.15 -3.75 3.61
C HIS A 78 2.36 -5.13 3.00
N LYS A 79 2.46 -5.25 1.66
CA LYS A 79 2.56 -6.56 0.99
C LYS A 79 3.98 -7.11 0.95
N LEU A 80 4.98 -6.26 0.70
CA LEU A 80 6.38 -6.71 0.62
C LEU A 80 6.89 -7.33 1.93
N PRO A 81 6.60 -6.75 3.12
CA PRO A 81 7.03 -7.35 4.39
C PRO A 81 6.27 -8.63 4.71
N GLN A 82 4.97 -8.71 4.40
CA GLN A 82 4.18 -9.93 4.54
C GLN A 82 4.75 -11.06 3.68
N LEU A 83 5.06 -10.80 2.40
CA LEU A 83 5.68 -11.79 1.51
C LEU A 83 7.06 -12.21 2.00
N ARG A 84 7.85 -11.27 2.55
CA ARG A 84 9.15 -11.57 3.14
C ARG A 84 9.01 -12.45 4.38
N GLN A 85 8.04 -12.18 5.25
CA GLN A 85 7.75 -13.01 6.43
C GLN A 85 7.33 -14.42 6.02
N ILE A 86 6.41 -14.56 5.06
CA ILE A 86 5.97 -15.88 4.56
C ILE A 86 7.15 -16.64 3.90
N GLY A 87 8.01 -15.95 3.16
CA GLY A 87 9.21 -16.54 2.56
C GLY A 87 10.26 -17.02 3.58
N PHE A 88 10.31 -16.40 4.77
CA PHE A 88 11.12 -16.86 5.90
C PHE A 88 10.45 -17.97 6.70
N GLU A 89 9.12 -17.92 6.87
CA GLU A 89 8.32 -18.91 7.60
C GLU A 89 8.29 -20.26 6.86
N ASN A 90 8.36 -20.26 5.52
CA ASN A 90 8.45 -21.48 4.72
C ASN A 90 9.76 -22.29 4.90
N ARG A 91 10.78 -21.75 5.59
CA ARG A 91 11.97 -22.54 6.01
C ARG A 91 11.74 -23.30 7.32
N GLN A 92 10.69 -22.97 8.06
CA GLN A 92 10.29 -23.68 9.27
C GLN A 92 8.92 -24.32 9.04
N ILE A 93 8.86 -25.31 8.14
CA ILE A 93 7.91 -26.41 8.35
C ILE A 93 8.38 -27.12 9.61
N VAL A 94 8.02 -26.57 10.77
CA VAL A 94 8.07 -27.27 12.04
C VAL A 94 7.25 -28.52 11.78
N ARG A 95 7.94 -29.66 11.71
CA ARG A 95 7.28 -30.96 11.72
C ARG A 95 6.34 -30.93 12.93
N LEU A 96 5.05 -30.79 12.67
CA LEU A 96 4.03 -30.97 13.69
C LEU A 96 4.38 -32.30 14.37
N PRO A 97 4.51 -32.34 15.72
CA PRO A 97 4.81 -33.58 16.41
C PRO A 97 3.76 -34.59 15.96
N ARG A 98 4.22 -35.65 15.28
CA ARG A 98 3.35 -36.70 14.76
C ARG A 98 2.65 -37.30 15.98
N PHE A 99 1.37 -37.00 16.14
CA PHE A 99 0.57 -37.49 17.24
C PHE A 99 0.52 -39.01 17.13
N VAL A 100 1.23 -39.71 18.02
CA VAL A 100 1.13 -41.16 18.15
C VAL A 100 0.01 -41.42 19.16
N PRO A 101 -1.14 -41.97 18.76
CA PRO A 101 -2.20 -42.26 19.70
C PRO A 101 -1.70 -43.28 20.76
N PRO A 102 -2.08 -43.10 22.03
CA PRO A 102 -1.72 -44.02 23.10
C PRO A 102 -2.37 -45.38 22.84
N GLY A 103 -1.60 -46.31 22.27
CA GLY A 103 -2.09 -47.64 21.86
C GLY A 103 -1.36 -48.24 20.66
N ALA A 104 -0.65 -47.43 19.86
CA ALA A 104 0.13 -47.92 18.74
C ALA A 104 1.48 -48.53 19.19
N LYS A 105 1.42 -49.59 20.01
CA LYS A 105 2.57 -50.48 20.22
C LYS A 105 2.70 -51.36 18.98
N LEU A 106 3.60 -50.97 18.08
CA LEU A 106 4.02 -51.81 16.96
C LEU A 106 4.66 -53.08 17.55
N HIS A 107 3.97 -54.21 17.42
CA HIS A 107 4.53 -55.53 17.66
C HIS A 107 5.66 -55.77 16.64
N ARG A 108 6.88 -55.36 16.99
CA ARG A 108 8.08 -55.87 16.31
C ARG A 108 8.33 -57.28 16.83
N LYS A 109 7.76 -58.27 16.14
CA LYS A 109 8.22 -59.65 16.26
C LYS A 109 9.62 -59.72 15.65
N HIS A 110 10.58 -60.16 16.45
CA HIS A 110 11.86 -60.65 15.98
C HIS A 110 11.65 -61.80 14.99
N ALA A 111 12.31 -61.72 13.84
CA ALA A 111 12.76 -62.84 13.03
C ALA A 111 14.08 -62.40 12.40
#